data_AF-A0A7W3T791-F1
#
_entry.id   AF-A0A7W3T791-F1
#
_cell.length_a   1.000
_cell.length_b   1.000
_cell.length_c   1.000
_cell.angle_alpha   90.00
_cell.angle_beta   90.00
_cell.angle_gamma   90.00
#
_symmetry.space_group_name_H-M   'P 1'
#
loop_
_entity.id
_entity.type
_entity.pdbx_description
1 polymer ?
#
loop_
_entity_poly.entity_id
_entity_poly.type
_entity_poly.pdbx_seq_one_letter_code
_entity_poly.pdbx_strand_id
1 'polypeptide(L)' 'MSQPTPPQPRTRAQNQARHWQQRQADAAARGPAAVASVWFDAARMVAKQRALNGSPEVWDDLAKTLKAFYERHAR' A
#
# COMPACT_ATOMS: atom_id res chain seq x y z
N MET A 1 -13.33 38.13 -21.57
CA MET A 1 -12.68 37.60 -20.36
C MET A 1 -13.26 36.21 -20.10
N SER A 2 -12.56 35.14 -20.49
CA SER A 2 -13.03 33.76 -20.24
C SER A 2 -12.57 33.32 -18.85
N GLN A 3 -13.50 32.95 -17.98
CA GLN A 3 -13.18 32.45 -16.64
C GLN A 3 -12.58 31.03 -16.71
N PRO A 4 -11.60 30.68 -15.84
CA PRO A 4 -11.05 29.33 -15.78
C PRO A 4 -12.09 28.36 -15.22
N THR A 5 -12.27 27.23 -15.91
CA THR A 5 -13.18 26.14 -15.51
C THR A 5 -12.71 25.53 -14.18
N PRO A 6 -13.60 25.26 -13.20
CA PRO A 6 -13.20 24.62 -11.95
C PRO A 6 -12.69 23.19 -12.20
N PRO A 7 -11.69 22.72 -11.45
CA PRO A 7 -11.15 21.37 -11.62
C PRO A 7 -12.24 20.34 -11.32
N GLN A 8 -12.49 19.45 -12.28
CA GLN A 8 -13.48 18.38 -12.15
C GLN A 8 -13.17 17.49 -10.94
N PRO A 9 -14.18 17.05 -10.18
CA PRO A 9 -13.99 16.20 -9.01
C PRO A 9 -13.39 14.86 -9.43
N ARG A 10 -12.14 14.61 -9.03
CA ARG A 10 -11.46 13.33 -9.26
C ARG A 10 -12.18 12.21 -8.51
N THR A 11 -12.31 11.05 -9.15
CA THR A 11 -12.98 9.90 -8.52
C THR A 11 -12.20 9.40 -7.30
N ARG A 12 -12.89 8.81 -6.31
CA ARG A 12 -12.24 8.25 -5.10
C ARG A 12 -11.10 7.29 -5.44
N ALA A 13 -11.25 6.50 -6.51
CA ALA A 13 -10.22 5.58 -6.98
C ALA A 13 -8.96 6.29 -7.48
N GLN A 14 -9.10 7.37 -8.26
CA GLN A 14 -7.97 8.18 -8.74
C GLN A 14 -7.24 8.89 -7.58
N ASN A 15 -7.97 9.35 -6.57
CA ASN A 15 -7.37 9.97 -5.39
C ASN A 15 -6.58 8.96 -4.55
N GLN A 16 -7.05 7.72 -4.45
CA GLN A 16 -6.33 6.65 -3.73
C GLN A 16 -5.04 6.24 -4.45
N ALA A 17 -5.09 6.08 -5.79
CA ALA A 17 -3.90 5.74 -6.57
C ALA A 17 -2.80 6.80 -6.45
N ARG A 18 -3.17 8.09 -6.56
CA ARG A 18 -2.23 9.22 -6.37
C ARG A 18 -1.67 9.26 -4.95
N HIS A 19 -2.51 9.03 -3.94
CA HIS A 19 -2.08 9.00 -2.54
C HIS A 19 -1.09 7.86 -2.27
N TRP A 20 -1.26 6.70 -2.91
CA TRP A 20 -0.33 5.58 -2.82
C TRP A 20 0.99 5.85 -3.54
N GLN A 21 0.97 6.51 -4.70
CA GLN A 21 2.18 6.94 -5.41
C GLN A 21 2.97 7.96 -4.58
N GLN A 22 2.28 8.95 -4.00
CA GLN A 22 2.91 9.95 -3.14
C GLN A 22 3.54 9.31 -1.90
N ARG A 23 2.83 8.40 -1.22
CA ARG A 23 3.37 7.69 -0.05
C ARG A 23 4.61 6.86 -0.37
N GLN A 24 4.66 6.24 -1.55
CA GLN A 24 5.86 5.50 -1.98
C GLN A 24 7.03 6.44 -2.26
N ALA A 25 6.80 7.57 -2.91
CA ALA A 25 7.83 8.57 -3.18
C ALA A 25 8.39 9.19 -1.89
N ASP A 26 7.50 9.58 -0.97
CA ASP A 26 7.89 10.14 0.33
C ASP A 26 8.64 9.12 1.19
N ALA A 27 8.25 7.84 1.13
CA ALA A 27 8.95 6.77 1.83
C ALA A 27 10.33 6.49 1.25
N ALA A 28 10.47 6.53 -0.08
CA ALA A 28 11.77 6.38 -0.75
C ALA A 28 12.75 7.48 -0.30
N ALA A 29 12.28 8.72 -0.14
CA ALA A 29 13.09 9.83 0.37
C ALA A 29 13.50 9.67 1.85
N ARG A 30 12.69 8.98 2.66
CA ARG A 30 12.96 8.72 4.09
C ARG A 30 13.83 7.49 4.34
N GLY A 31 14.05 6.66 3.32
CA GLY A 31 14.95 5.53 3.35
C GLY A 31 14.29 4.15 3.49
N PRO A 32 15.10 3.08 3.53
CA PRO A 32 14.63 1.70 3.37
C PRO A 32 13.58 1.26 4.41
N ALA A 33 13.71 1.72 5.65
CA ALA A 33 12.75 1.39 6.72
C ALA A 33 11.36 1.96 6.42
N ALA A 34 11.27 3.20 5.95
CA ALA A 34 10.00 3.82 5.58
C ALA A 34 9.35 3.11 4.39
N VAL A 35 10.15 2.69 3.39
CA VAL A 35 9.67 1.90 2.26
C VAL A 35 9.09 0.57 2.72
N ALA A 36 9.79 -0.14 3.62
CA ALA A 36 9.32 -1.40 4.18
C ALA A 36 7.99 -1.23 4.93
N SER A 37 7.83 -0.17 5.73
CA SER A 37 6.58 0.12 6.43
C SER A 37 5.41 0.35 5.46
N VAL A 38 5.61 1.12 4.38
CA VAL A 38 4.55 1.38 3.39
C VAL A 38 4.10 0.08 2.70
N TRP A 39 5.04 -0.78 2.32
CA TRP A 39 4.70 -2.07 1.71
C TRP A 39 4.02 -3.03 2.67
N PHE A 40 4.42 -3.02 3.94
CA PHE A 40 3.75 -3.81 4.97
C PHE A 40 2.28 -3.40 5.15
N ASP A 41 2.01 -2.09 5.25
CA ASP A 41 0.65 -1.57 5.36
C ASP A 41 -0.19 -1.89 4.12
N ALA A 42 0.41 -1.77 2.92
CA ALA A 42 -0.25 -2.11 1.66
C ALA A 42 -0.62 -3.60 1.60
N ALA A 43 0.29 -4.49 1.98
CA ALA A 43 0.06 -5.92 2.02
C ALA A 43 -1.09 -6.28 2.99
N ARG A 44 -1.10 -5.67 4.19
CA ARG A 44 -2.20 -5.85 5.16
C ARG A 44 -3.54 -5.37 4.65
N MET A 45 -3.57 -4.23 3.94
CA MET A 45 -4.79 -3.73 3.31
C MET A 45 -5.34 -4.73 2.29
N VAL A 46 -4.47 -5.27 1.42
CA VAL A 46 -4.86 -6.28 0.42
C VAL A 46 -5.38 -7.55 1.10
N ALA A 47 -4.66 -8.08 2.09
CA ALA A 47 -5.07 -9.27 2.83
C ALA A 47 -6.44 -9.06 3.51
N LYS A 48 -6.67 -7.89 4.13
CA LYS A 48 -7.97 -7.54 4.70
C LYS A 48 -9.09 -7.52 3.66
N GLN A 49 -8.86 -6.89 2.51
CA GLN A 49 -9.87 -6.82 1.44
C GLN A 49 -10.17 -8.21 0.85
N ARG A 50 -9.15 -9.03 0.64
CA ARG A 50 -9.31 -10.40 0.13
C ARG A 50 -10.05 -11.30 1.12
N ALA A 51 -9.71 -11.22 2.41
CA ALA A 51 -10.42 -11.95 3.45
C ALA A 51 -11.91 -11.59 3.51
N LEU A 52 -12.25 -10.30 3.40
CA LEU A 52 -13.64 -9.84 3.32
C LEU A 52 -14.38 -10.36 2.07
N ASN A 53 -13.66 -10.64 0.99
CA ASN A 53 -14.20 -11.15 -0.26
C ASN A 53 -14.16 -12.70 -0.36
N GLY A 54 -13.95 -13.40 0.76
CA GLY A 54 -13.99 -14.86 0.82
C GLY A 54 -12.66 -15.58 0.63
N SER A 55 -11.54 -14.84 0.60
CA SER A 55 -10.17 -15.39 0.50
C SER A 55 -9.34 -15.09 1.75
N PRO A 56 -9.66 -15.70 2.92
CA PRO A 56 -8.89 -15.49 4.16
C PRO A 56 -7.46 -16.06 4.09
N GLU A 57 -7.20 -17.03 3.23
CA GLU A 57 -5.89 -17.68 3.01
C GLU A 57 -4.77 -16.71 2.61
N VAL A 58 -5.13 -15.52 2.09
CA VAL A 58 -4.16 -14.47 1.76
C VAL A 58 -3.40 -13.96 3.01
N TRP A 59 -3.98 -14.09 4.20
CA TRP A 59 -3.25 -13.81 5.45
C TRP A 59 -2.14 -14.82 5.73
N ASP A 60 -2.37 -16.10 5.40
CA ASP A 60 -1.37 -17.15 5.59
C ASP A 60 -0.17 -16.92 4.69
N ASP A 61 -0.40 -16.48 3.44
CA ASP A 61 0.67 -16.16 2.50
C ASP A 61 1.49 -14.93 2.95
N LEU A 62 0.82 -13.91 3.51
CA LEU A 62 1.52 -12.78 4.13
C LEU A 62 2.36 -13.24 5.33
N ALA A 63 1.82 -14.08 6.21
CA ALA A 63 2.53 -14.61 7.37
C ALA A 63 3.77 -15.43 6.97
N LYS A 64 3.63 -16.31 5.97
CA LYS A 64 4.77 -17.10 5.42
C LYS A 64 5.87 -16.20 4.88
N THR A 65 5.50 -15.14 4.16
CA THR A 65 6.46 -14.17 3.61
C THR A 65 7.26 -13.48 4.72
N LEU A 66 6.58 -13.01 5.77
CA LEU A 66 7.23 -12.36 6.92
C LEU A 66 8.11 -13.33 7.71
N LYS A 67 7.62 -14.55 7.94
CA LYS A 67 8.39 -15.61 8.61
C LYS A 67 9.67 -15.93 7.83
N ALA A 68 9.58 -16.07 6.50
CA ALA A 68 10.75 -16.34 5.66
C ALA A 68 11.78 -15.20 5.67
N PHE A 69 11.32 -13.94 5.77
CA PHE A 69 12.21 -12.80 5.97
C PHE A 69 12.90 -12.87 7.33
N TYR A 70 12.13 -13.09 8.41
CA TYR A 70 12.67 -13.22 9.76
C TYR A 70 13.70 -14.35 9.86
N GLU A 71 13.37 -15.55 9.38
CA GLU A 71 14.27 -16.71 9.44
C GLU A 71 15.60 -16.50 8.70
N ARG A 72 15.59 -15.68 7.63
CA ARG A 72 16.78 -15.36 6.84
C ARG A 72 17.73 -14.40 7.54
N HIS A 73 17.22 -13.52 8.39
CA HIS A 73 17.97 -12.40 8.96
C HIS A 73 18.08 -12.44 10.49
N ALA A 74 17.35 -13.31 11.17
CA ALA A 74 17.37 -13.45 12.63
C ALA A 74 18.43 -14.46 13.14
N ARG A 75 19.29 -14.98 12.25
CA ARG A 75 20.37 -15.91 12.58
C ARG A 75 21.73 -15.24 12.49
#